data_AF-I3TFN3-F1
#
_entry.id   AF-I3TFN3-F1
#
_cell.length_a   1.000
_cell.length_b   1.000
_cell.length_c   1.000
_cell.angle_alpha   90.00
_cell.angle_beta   90.00
_cell.angle_gamma   90.00
#
_symmetry.space_group_name_H-M   'P 1'
#
loop_
_entity.id
_entity.type
_entity.pdbx_description
1 polymer ?
#
loop_
_entity_poly.entity_id
_entity_poly.type
_entity_poly.pdbx_seq_one_letter_code
_entity_poly.pdbx_strand_id
1 'polypeptide(L)' 'MSEEVKHYESVGSELEAIKEASLEFMVKKMYLRKVEAERRINEILLIWNVIRDYFRWYKTR' A
#
# COMPACT_ATOMS: atom_id res chain seq x y z
N MET A 1 11.17 15.71 18.33
CA MET A 1 10.38 14.90 17.39
C MET A 1 9.60 13.89 18.21
N SER A 2 8.27 13.95 18.21
CA SER A 2 7.43 13.02 18.96
C SER A 2 7.58 11.60 18.40
N GLU A 3 7.47 10.60 19.26
CA GLU A 3 7.59 9.17 18.91
C GLU A 3 6.60 8.75 17.81
N GLU A 4 5.45 9.42 17.73
CA GLU A 4 4.46 9.22 16.67
C GLU A 4 5.01 9.51 15.26
N VAL A 5 5.81 10.57 15.08
CA VAL A 5 6.35 10.92 13.74
C VAL A 5 7.31 9.84 13.23
N LYS A 6 8.17 9.32 14.11
CA LYS A 6 9.08 8.21 13.78
C LYS A 6 8.32 6.93 13.44
N HIS A 7 7.20 6.67 14.11
CA HIS A 7 6.37 5.51 13.83
C HIS A 7 5.67 5.62 12.47
N TYR A 8 5.12 6.78 12.11
CA TYR A 8 4.52 6.99 10.80
C TYR A 8 5.54 6.89 9.65
N GLU A 9 6.77 7.37 9.86
CA GLU A 9 7.87 7.21 8.89
C GLU A 9 8.27 5.74 8.72
N SER A 10 8.34 4.96 9.81
CA SER A 10 8.60 3.51 9.77
C SER A 10 7.55 2.78 8.95
N VAL A 11 6.26 3.01 9.25
CA VAL A 11 5.14 2.38 8.54
C VAL A 11 5.10 2.78 7.06
N GLY A 12 5.43 4.04 6.75
CA GLY A 12 5.55 4.51 5.37
C GLY A 12 6.64 3.77 4.59
N SER A 13 7.81 3.58 5.18
CA SER A 13 8.92 2.85 4.55
C SER A 13 8.63 1.36 4.35
N GLU A 14 7.96 0.72 5.31
CA GLU A 14 7.54 -0.68 5.22
C GLU A 14 6.51 -0.90 4.12
N LEU A 15 5.57 0.03 3.94
CA LEU A 15 4.57 -0.04 2.87
C LEU A 15 5.20 0.10 1.48
N GLU A 16 6.18 0.99 1.32
CA GLU A 16 6.87 1.14 0.04
C GLU A 16 7.71 -0.11 -0.28
N ALA A 17 8.38 -0.71 0.71
CA ALA A 17 9.10 -1.97 0.54
C ALA A 17 8.17 -3.12 0.10
N ILE A 18 6.98 -3.22 0.71
CA ILE A 18 5.96 -4.22 0.31
C ILE A 18 5.50 -3.98 -1.13
N LYS A 19 5.29 -2.73 -1.51
CA LYS A 19 4.87 -2.34 -2.85
C LYS A 19 5.94 -2.71 -3.89
N GLU A 20 7.21 -2.42 -3.62
CA GLU A 20 8.33 -2.79 -4.47
C GLU A 20 8.46 -4.31 -4.64
N ALA A 21 8.40 -5.06 -3.54
CA ALA A 21 8.44 -6.52 -3.57
C ALA A 21 7.26 -7.10 -4.37
N SER A 22 6.07 -6.51 -4.23
CA SER A 22 4.87 -6.93 -4.96
C SER A 22 4.98 -6.65 -6.46
N LEU A 23 5.52 -5.49 -6.85
CA LEU A 23 5.83 -5.16 -8.24
C LEU A 23 6.82 -6.17 -8.83
N GLU A 24 7.91 -6.42 -8.12
CA GLU A 24 8.93 -7.37 -8.57
C GLU A 24 8.36 -8.77 -8.77
N PHE A 25 7.57 -9.26 -7.83
CA PHE A 25 6.91 -10.57 -7.93
C PHE A 25 6.01 -10.64 -9.15
N MET A 26 5.13 -9.65 -9.36
CA MET A 26 4.20 -9.63 -10.49
C MET A 26 4.92 -9.59 -11.84
N VAL A 27 6.00 -8.82 -11.95
CA VAL A 27 6.76 -8.73 -13.20
C VAL A 27 7.59 -10.00 -13.44
N LYS A 28 8.34 -10.47 -12.43
CA LYS A 28 9.31 -11.56 -12.60
C LYS A 28 8.70 -12.96 -12.51
N LYS A 29 7.66 -13.14 -11.70
CA LYS A 29 7.04 -14.47 -11.45
C LYS A 29 5.72 -14.65 -12.16
N MET A 30 4.95 -13.57 -12.34
CA MET A 30 3.67 -13.62 -13.08
C MET A 30 3.78 -13.11 -14.52
N TYR A 31 4.97 -12.66 -14.95
CA TYR A 31 5.25 -12.18 -16.31
C TYR A 31 4.34 -11.03 -16.75
N LEU A 32 3.84 -10.23 -15.79
CA LEU A 32 3.03 -9.06 -16.10
C LEU A 32 3.92 -7.94 -16.65
N ARG A 33 3.37 -7.16 -17.59
CA ARG A 33 3.99 -5.91 -18.00
C ARG A 33 4.04 -4.97 -16.80
N LYS A 34 5.16 -4.27 -16.62
CA LYS A 34 5.37 -3.34 -15.49
C LYS A 34 4.19 -2.37 -15.30
N VAL A 35 3.72 -1.77 -16.38
CA VAL A 35 2.57 -0.84 -16.38
C VAL A 35 1.29 -1.51 -15.85
N GLU A 36 1.06 -2.79 -16.19
CA GLU A 36 -0.12 -3.51 -15.74
C GLU A 36 0.00 -3.91 -14.26
N ALA A 37 1.19 -4.29 -13.81
CA ALA A 37 1.47 -4.58 -12.40
C ALA A 37 1.28 -3.32 -11.52
N GLU A 38 1.80 -2.17 -11.96
CA GLU A 38 1.62 -0.88 -11.29
C GLU A 38 0.13 -0.50 -11.19
N ARG A 39 -0.63 -0.68 -12.29
CA ARG A 39 -2.06 -0.43 -12.29
C ARG A 39 -2.80 -1.28 -11.26
N ARG A 40 -2.52 -2.58 -11.21
CA ARG A 40 -3.16 -3.51 -10.26
C ARG A 40 -2.85 -3.15 -8.80
N ILE A 41 -1.60 -2.81 -8.49
CA ILE A 41 -1.25 -2.33 -7.15
C ILE A 41 -2.01 -1.05 -6.79
N ASN A 42 -2.10 -0.09 -7.72
CA ASN A 42 -2.82 1.16 -7.46
C ASN A 42 -4.32 0.92 -7.21
N GLU A 43 -4.94 0.01 -7.96
CA GLU A 43 -6.33 -0.41 -7.74
C GLU A 43 -6.51 -1.03 -6.34
N ILE A 44 -5.60 -1.91 -5.92
CA ILE A 44 -5.64 -2.53 -4.58
C ILE A 44 -5.46 -1.48 -3.48
N LEU A 45 -4.51 -0.55 -3.65
CA LEU A 45 -4.26 0.54 -2.69
C LEU A 45 -5.47 1.46 -2.55
N LEU A 46 -6.16 1.76 -3.66
CA LEU A 46 -7.40 2.53 -3.64
C LEU A 46 -8.48 1.82 -2.84
N ILE A 47 -8.71 0.53 -3.11
CA ILE A 47 -9.70 -0.29 -2.39
C ILE A 47 -9.38 -0.32 -0.88
N TRP A 48 -8.11 -0.54 -0.54
CA TRP A 48 -7.66 -0.54 0.85
C TRP A 48 -7.94 0.79 1.54
N ASN A 49 -7.63 1.92 0.89
CA ASN A 49 -7.91 3.25 1.42
C ASN A 49 -9.41 3.46 1.67
N VAL A 50 -10.26 3.06 0.74
CA VAL A 50 -11.73 3.15 0.91
C VAL A 50 -12.20 2.33 2.10
N ILE A 51 -11.74 1.08 2.23
CA ILE A 51 -12.09 0.19 3.36
C ILE A 51 -11.62 0.80 4.69
N ARG A 52 -10.36 1.24 4.74
CA ARG A 52 -9.77 1.86 5.94
C ARG A 52 -10.55 3.09 6.36
N ASP A 53 -10.90 3.96 5.42
CA ASP A 53 -11.60 5.21 5.69
C ASP A 53 -13.04 4.94 6.13
N TYR A 54 -13.71 3.93 5.57
CA TYR A 54 -15.01 3.44 6.06
C TYR A 54 -14.94 2.98 7.53
N PHE A 55 -13.95 2.18 7.90
CA PHE A 55 -13.79 1.72 9.30
C PHE A 55 -13.44 2.86 10.26
N ARG A 56 -12.61 3.82 9.83
CA ARG A 56 -12.32 5.03 10.61
C ARG A 56 -13.58 5.84 10.86
N TRP A 57 -14.40 6.04 9.82
CA TRP A 57 -15.68 6.72 9.96
C TRP A 57 -16.62 5.98 10.92
N TYR A 58 -16.74 4.66 10.77
CA TYR A 58 -17.57 3.83 11.64
C TYR A 58 -17.15 3.89 13.11
N LYS A 59 -15.85 3.82 13.41
CA LYS A 59 -15.32 3.89 14.78
C LYS A 59 -15.50 5.27 15.44
N THR A 60 -15.70 6.32 14.65
CA THR A 60 -15.89 7.70 15.15
C THR A 60 -17.37 8.02 15.43
N ARG A 61 -18.28 7.07 15.19
CA ARG A 61 -19.71 7.15 15.49
C ARG A 61 -20.06 6.32 16.72
#